data_AF-A0A852ZIE0-F1
#
_entry.id   AF-A0A852ZIE0-F1
#
_cell.length_a   1.000
_cell.length_b   1.000
_cell.length_c   1.000
_cell.angle_alpha   90.00
_cell.angle_beta   90.00
_cell.angle_gamma   90.00
#
_symmetry.space_group_name_H-M   'P 1'
#
loop_
_entity.id
_entity.type
_entity.pdbx_description
1 polymer ?
#
loop_
_entity_poly.entity_id
_entity_poly.type
_entity_poly.pdbx_seq_one_letter_code
_entity_poly.pdbx_strand_id
1 'polypeptide(L)'
;MEAYVSLWSADLLDLGTAVDRLTGVADGFHLDVFDGHAVPDLLFGPDLVAALRARTDALLDVHLMVARPDDWIDRFADAGADLITVHTGACPDVRTTLRNIRSRGVRAGLGLETHEPTGHAVAHFDDTDRVLVMGTVVGVKGCDQDPATAARVEDLVAARPEGGPHGSTPRIVVDGGIRTHTVPALARAGADGVVPGSLVFGAGDPVAAVRWLHDLPAGNGEASGGPIADRPGDTKYSPSVGDVPLTG
;
A
#
# COMPACT_ATOMS: atom_id res chain seq x y z
N MET A 1 6.42 1.81 13.17
CA MET A 1 5.51 2.05 12.00
C MET A 1 5.12 0.72 11.38
N GLU A 2 3.88 0.51 10.96
CA GLU A 2 3.45 -0.76 10.32
C GLU A 2 4.12 -0.98 8.94
N ALA A 3 4.31 -2.25 8.57
CA ALA A 3 4.93 -2.68 7.33
C ALA A 3 4.03 -3.67 6.58
N TYR A 4 3.38 -3.19 5.53
CA TYR A 4 2.57 -3.99 4.59
C TYR A 4 3.43 -4.36 3.38
N VAL A 5 4.12 -5.49 3.43
CA VAL A 5 5.22 -5.79 2.49
C VAL A 5 4.69 -6.07 1.09
N SER A 6 5.11 -5.30 0.08
CA SER A 6 4.70 -5.51 -1.32
C SER A 6 5.37 -6.74 -1.93
N LEU A 7 4.55 -7.73 -2.29
CA LEU A 7 4.99 -8.95 -2.94
C LEU A 7 5.43 -8.75 -4.39
N TRP A 8 5.13 -7.60 -5.01
CA TRP A 8 5.66 -7.25 -6.33
C TRP A 8 7.19 -7.16 -6.35
N SER A 9 7.81 -6.90 -5.19
CA SER A 9 9.26 -6.89 -5.04
C SER A 9 9.88 -8.23 -4.64
N ALA A 10 9.08 -9.20 -4.20
CA ALA A 10 9.53 -10.55 -3.87
C ALA A 10 9.90 -11.35 -5.12
N ASP A 11 10.61 -12.47 -4.97
CA ASP A 11 10.80 -13.43 -6.05
C ASP A 11 9.45 -13.99 -6.51
N LEU A 12 9.04 -13.64 -7.74
CA LEU A 12 7.74 -14.05 -8.27
C LEU A 12 7.68 -15.57 -8.54
N LEU A 13 8.84 -16.21 -8.71
CA LEU A 13 8.92 -17.67 -8.83
C LEU A 13 8.78 -18.37 -7.48
N ASP A 14 8.97 -17.66 -6.35
CA ASP A 14 8.94 -18.22 -5.00
C ASP A 14 8.33 -17.27 -3.96
N LEU A 15 7.11 -16.79 -4.25
CA LEU A 15 6.35 -15.95 -3.31
C LEU A 15 6.05 -16.67 -2.00
N GLY A 16 5.94 -18.00 -2.02
CA GLY A 16 5.68 -18.81 -0.84
C GLY A 16 6.77 -18.65 0.23
N THR A 17 8.03 -18.75 -0.16
CA THR A 17 9.15 -18.54 0.77
C THR A 17 9.20 -17.11 1.30
N ALA A 18 8.89 -16.11 0.47
CA ALA A 18 8.81 -14.72 0.90
C ALA A 18 7.76 -14.54 2.01
N VAL A 19 6.57 -15.13 1.84
CA VAL A 19 5.48 -15.11 2.82
C VAL A 19 5.86 -15.84 4.09
N ASP A 20 6.40 -17.06 4.00
CA ASP A 20 6.77 -17.84 5.18
C ASP A 20 7.80 -17.11 6.04
N ARG A 21 8.80 -16.49 5.39
CA ARG A 21 9.87 -15.77 6.08
C ARG A 21 9.37 -14.56 6.85
N LEU A 22 8.32 -13.91 6.37
CA LEU A 22 7.81 -12.65 6.90
C LEU A 22 6.52 -12.82 7.71
N THR A 23 5.91 -14.00 7.70
CA THR A 23 4.71 -14.30 8.51
C THR A 23 5.05 -14.15 10.00
N GLY A 24 4.23 -13.39 10.73
CA GLY A 24 4.48 -13.05 12.14
C GLY A 24 5.52 -11.95 12.35
N VAL A 25 6.07 -11.39 11.27
CA VAL A 25 6.97 -10.22 11.29
C VAL A 25 6.35 -9.04 10.57
N ALA A 26 5.83 -9.23 9.35
CA ALA A 26 5.11 -8.18 8.63
C ALA A 26 3.67 -8.02 9.17
N ASP A 27 3.14 -6.80 9.10
CA ASP A 27 1.76 -6.49 9.50
C ASP A 27 0.74 -6.93 8.44
N GLY A 28 1.20 -7.13 7.20
CA GLY A 28 0.44 -7.72 6.12
C GLY A 28 1.27 -7.85 4.84
N PHE A 29 0.67 -8.47 3.83
CA PHE A 29 1.23 -8.59 2.49
C PHE A 29 0.40 -7.74 1.53
N HIS A 30 1.08 -6.83 0.84
CA HIS A 30 0.49 -5.93 -0.14
C HIS A 30 0.59 -6.54 -1.54
N LEU A 31 -0.54 -6.53 -2.25
CA LEU A 31 -0.74 -7.17 -3.54
C LEU A 31 -1.21 -6.12 -4.55
N ASP A 32 -0.27 -5.68 -5.38
CA ASP A 32 -0.48 -4.77 -6.49
C ASP A 32 -1.21 -5.49 -7.64
N VAL A 33 -2.40 -5.01 -8.02
CA VAL A 33 -3.23 -5.59 -9.08
C VAL A 33 -3.32 -4.64 -10.26
N PHE A 34 -2.90 -5.09 -11.45
CA PHE A 34 -3.00 -4.35 -12.70
C PHE A 34 -3.90 -5.07 -13.71
N ASP A 35 -4.68 -4.31 -14.48
CA ASP A 35 -5.62 -4.84 -15.49
C ASP A 35 -5.22 -4.54 -16.95
N GLY A 36 -4.04 -3.98 -17.18
CA GLY A 36 -3.59 -3.56 -18.51
C GLY A 36 -4.27 -2.31 -19.06
N HIS A 37 -5.19 -1.68 -18.33
CA HIS A 37 -5.94 -0.49 -18.77
C HIS A 37 -5.60 0.73 -17.92
N ALA A 38 -5.78 0.65 -16.60
CA ALA A 38 -5.40 1.75 -15.70
C ALA A 38 -3.87 1.82 -15.56
N VAL A 39 -3.23 0.66 -15.46
CA VAL A 39 -1.78 0.50 -15.57
C VAL A 39 -1.51 -0.34 -16.82
N PRO A 40 -0.61 0.07 -17.73
CA PRO A 40 -0.32 -0.65 -18.98
C PRO A 40 0.59 -1.88 -18.74
N ASP A 41 0.29 -2.65 -17.69
CA ASP A 41 0.98 -3.88 -17.31
C ASP A 41 -0.03 -4.84 -16.65
N LEU A 42 0.38 -6.08 -16.38
CA LEU A 42 -0.44 -7.10 -15.73
C LEU A 42 0.30 -7.65 -14.51
N LEU A 43 -0.36 -7.59 -13.37
CA LEU A 43 0.20 -8.07 -12.12
C LEU A 43 -0.92 -8.55 -11.21
N PHE A 44 -0.66 -9.71 -10.59
CA PHE A 44 -1.48 -10.44 -9.62
C PHE A 44 -2.98 -10.56 -9.90
N GLY A 45 -3.49 -11.79 -9.79
CA GLY A 45 -4.92 -12.09 -9.95
C GLY A 45 -5.53 -12.71 -8.69
N PRO A 46 -6.86 -12.88 -8.66
CA PRO A 46 -7.56 -13.52 -7.55
C PRO A 46 -7.02 -14.93 -7.21
N ASP A 47 -6.62 -15.72 -8.21
CA ASP A 47 -6.08 -17.06 -7.98
C ASP A 47 -4.79 -17.06 -7.13
N LEU A 48 -3.95 -16.03 -7.29
CA LEU A 48 -2.77 -15.86 -6.44
C LEU A 48 -3.18 -15.50 -5.01
N VAL A 49 -4.14 -14.59 -4.84
CA VAL A 49 -4.66 -14.22 -3.51
C VAL A 49 -5.21 -15.45 -2.79
N ALA A 50 -5.99 -16.29 -3.49
CA ALA A 50 -6.51 -17.54 -2.95
C ALA A 50 -5.40 -18.53 -2.56
N ALA A 51 -4.36 -18.66 -3.40
CA ALA A 51 -3.21 -19.51 -3.09
C ALA A 51 -2.43 -19.01 -1.86
N LEU A 52 -2.28 -17.69 -1.70
CA LEU A 52 -1.64 -17.07 -0.55
C LEU A 52 -2.48 -17.23 0.72
N ARG A 53 -3.80 -17.01 0.62
CA ARG A 53 -4.72 -17.20 1.75
C ARG A 53 -4.68 -18.62 2.29
N ALA A 54 -4.51 -19.63 1.43
CA ALA A 54 -4.35 -21.02 1.86
C ALA A 54 -3.03 -21.30 2.60
N ARG A 55 -2.05 -20.38 2.53
CA ARG A 55 -0.70 -20.55 3.09
C ARG A 55 -0.46 -19.74 4.37
N THR A 56 -1.09 -18.57 4.51
CA THR A 56 -0.90 -17.68 5.66
C THR A 56 -2.24 -17.21 6.21
N ASP A 57 -2.27 -16.78 7.47
CA ASP A 57 -3.38 -16.05 8.11
C ASP A 57 -3.08 -14.53 8.22
N ALA A 58 -1.91 -14.09 7.75
CA ALA A 58 -1.56 -12.67 7.73
C ALA A 58 -2.52 -11.84 6.86
N LEU A 59 -2.64 -10.55 7.15
CA LEU A 59 -3.49 -9.63 6.40
C LEU A 59 -3.07 -9.61 4.91
N LEU A 60 -4.02 -9.87 4.01
CA LEU A 60 -3.85 -9.71 2.56
C LEU A 60 -4.47 -8.38 2.12
N ASP A 61 -3.61 -7.43 1.76
CA ASP A 61 -3.94 -6.06 1.34
C ASP A 61 -3.91 -5.97 -0.19
N VAL A 62 -5.08 -5.99 -0.81
CA VAL A 62 -5.22 -5.93 -2.27
C VAL A 62 -5.37 -4.50 -2.72
N HIS A 63 -4.47 -4.06 -3.60
CA HIS A 63 -4.45 -2.72 -4.16
C HIS A 63 -4.87 -2.76 -5.63
N LEU A 64 -6.12 -2.33 -5.89
CA LEU A 64 -6.72 -2.38 -7.22
C LEU A 64 -6.35 -1.13 -8.04
N MET A 65 -5.31 -1.26 -8.86
CA MET A 65 -4.93 -0.28 -9.88
C MET A 65 -5.52 -0.71 -11.22
N VAL A 66 -6.85 -0.68 -11.28
CA VAL A 66 -7.67 -1.18 -12.38
C VAL A 66 -8.70 -0.13 -12.81
N ALA A 67 -9.13 -0.16 -14.08
CA ALA A 67 -10.03 0.84 -14.65
C ALA A 67 -11.48 0.71 -14.14
N ARG A 68 -11.88 -0.49 -13.68
CA ARG A 68 -13.26 -0.79 -13.25
C ARG A 68 -13.26 -1.58 -11.94
N PRO A 69 -12.93 -0.96 -10.79
CA PRO A 69 -12.73 -1.67 -9.53
C PRO A 69 -13.96 -2.45 -9.06
N ASP A 70 -15.17 -1.92 -9.27
CA ASP A 70 -16.42 -2.57 -8.85
C ASP A 70 -16.60 -3.98 -9.45
N ASP A 71 -16.06 -4.26 -10.64
CA ASP A 71 -16.15 -5.59 -11.28
C ASP A 71 -15.24 -6.63 -10.60
N TRP A 72 -14.28 -6.18 -9.79
CA TRP A 72 -13.22 -7.01 -9.20
C TRP A 72 -13.39 -7.24 -7.70
N ILE A 73 -14.11 -6.37 -6.98
CA ILE A 73 -14.28 -6.43 -5.51
C ILE A 73 -14.71 -7.83 -5.07
N ASP A 74 -15.79 -8.34 -5.67
CA ASP A 74 -16.35 -9.63 -5.30
C ASP A 74 -15.35 -10.78 -5.46
N ARG A 75 -14.57 -10.75 -6.54
CA ARG A 75 -13.60 -11.80 -6.86
C ARG A 75 -12.43 -11.80 -5.88
N PHE A 76 -11.93 -10.62 -5.51
CA PHE A 76 -10.83 -10.52 -4.54
C PHE A 76 -11.30 -10.78 -3.10
N ALA A 77 -12.51 -10.37 -2.75
CA ALA A 77 -13.13 -10.73 -1.48
C ALA A 77 -13.28 -12.26 -1.35
N ASP A 78 -13.82 -12.93 -2.38
CA ASP A 78 -13.96 -14.39 -2.41
C ASP A 78 -12.63 -15.13 -2.41
N ALA A 79 -11.57 -14.52 -2.97
CA ALA A 79 -10.22 -15.05 -2.92
C ALA A 79 -9.55 -14.91 -1.53
N GLY A 80 -10.17 -14.19 -0.59
CA GLY A 80 -9.68 -14.05 0.78
C GLY A 80 -8.90 -12.76 1.06
N ALA A 81 -9.13 -11.70 0.30
CA ALA A 81 -8.62 -10.37 0.65
C ALA A 81 -9.20 -9.87 1.97
N ASP A 82 -8.36 -9.31 2.84
CA ASP A 82 -8.77 -8.74 4.13
C ASP A 82 -8.99 -7.22 4.05
N LEU A 83 -8.37 -6.58 3.07
CA LEU A 83 -8.47 -5.16 2.75
C LEU A 83 -8.40 -5.01 1.24
N ILE A 84 -9.28 -4.18 0.67
CA ILE A 84 -9.24 -3.82 -0.75
C ILE A 84 -9.15 -2.30 -0.84
N THR A 85 -8.09 -1.81 -1.49
CA THR A 85 -7.87 -0.39 -1.77
C THR A 85 -8.20 -0.09 -3.22
N VAL A 86 -9.04 0.93 -3.45
CA VAL A 86 -9.42 1.43 -4.79
C VAL A 86 -9.00 2.89 -4.96
N HIS A 87 -8.76 3.33 -6.18
CA HIS A 87 -8.42 4.73 -6.46
C HIS A 87 -9.65 5.58 -6.75
N THR A 88 -9.66 6.79 -6.22
CA THR A 88 -10.69 7.83 -6.44
C THR A 88 -11.00 8.01 -7.92
N GLY A 89 -9.97 8.14 -8.76
CA GLY A 89 -10.14 8.37 -10.20
C GLY A 89 -10.77 7.21 -10.99
N ALA A 90 -10.77 5.99 -10.45
CA ALA A 90 -11.32 4.81 -11.11
C ALA A 90 -12.77 4.50 -10.69
N CYS A 91 -13.26 5.12 -9.62
CA CYS A 91 -14.58 4.82 -9.07
C CYS A 91 -15.66 5.76 -9.67
N PRO A 92 -16.75 5.24 -10.25
CA PRO A 92 -17.88 6.07 -10.66
C PRO A 92 -18.53 6.83 -9.48
N ASP A 93 -18.62 6.18 -8.32
CA ASP A 93 -19.03 6.78 -7.04
C ASP A 93 -18.24 6.13 -5.90
N VAL A 94 -17.22 6.84 -5.41
CA VAL A 94 -16.27 6.35 -4.39
C VAL A 94 -16.99 5.82 -3.15
N ARG A 95 -18.01 6.54 -2.67
CA ARG A 95 -18.75 6.16 -1.45
C ARG A 95 -19.48 4.84 -1.61
N THR A 96 -20.12 4.62 -2.76
CA THR A 96 -20.80 3.36 -3.08
C THR A 96 -19.81 2.23 -3.22
N THR A 97 -18.71 2.44 -3.93
CA THR A 97 -17.62 1.45 -4.07
C THR A 97 -17.07 1.02 -2.71
N LEU A 98 -16.71 1.95 -1.82
CA LEU A 98 -16.21 1.64 -0.48
C LEU A 98 -17.22 0.86 0.37
N ARG A 99 -18.51 1.20 0.27
CA ARG A 99 -19.59 0.46 0.94
C ARG A 99 -19.77 -0.95 0.38
N ASN A 100 -19.62 -1.13 -0.92
CA ASN A 100 -19.66 -2.45 -1.56
C ASN A 100 -18.56 -3.35 -1.01
N ILE A 101 -17.33 -2.83 -0.88
CA ILE A 101 -16.20 -3.56 -0.24
C ILE A 101 -16.59 -4.00 1.19
N ARG A 102 -17.06 -3.06 2.02
CA ARG A 102 -17.47 -3.35 3.40
C ARG A 102 -18.60 -4.37 3.49
N SER A 103 -19.55 -4.34 2.55
CA SER A 103 -20.69 -5.28 2.52
C SER A 103 -20.26 -6.74 2.36
N ARG A 104 -19.05 -6.97 1.84
CA ARG A 104 -18.40 -8.28 1.72
C ARG A 104 -17.63 -8.71 2.98
N GLY A 105 -17.65 -7.90 4.04
CA GLY A 105 -16.88 -8.14 5.26
C GLY A 105 -15.40 -7.79 5.13
N VAL A 106 -15.01 -7.08 4.08
CA VAL A 106 -13.62 -6.69 3.78
C VAL A 106 -13.42 -5.22 4.19
N ARG A 107 -12.24 -4.88 4.72
CA ARG A 107 -11.92 -3.47 5.00
C ARG A 107 -11.81 -2.69 3.70
N ALA A 108 -12.27 -1.43 3.70
CA ALA A 108 -12.27 -0.57 2.52
C ALA A 108 -11.13 0.46 2.57
N GLY A 109 -10.27 0.43 1.57
CA GLY A 109 -9.17 1.38 1.40
C GLY A 109 -9.43 2.36 0.26
N LEU A 110 -8.95 3.59 0.40
CA LEU A 110 -8.98 4.61 -0.64
C LEU A 110 -7.55 5.04 -0.99
N GLY A 111 -7.14 4.80 -2.22
CA GLY A 111 -5.89 5.26 -2.81
C GLY A 111 -5.97 6.68 -3.30
N LEU A 112 -4.89 7.44 -3.12
CA LEU A 112 -4.73 8.80 -3.60
C LEU A 112 -3.44 8.91 -4.40
N GLU A 113 -3.55 9.14 -5.70
CA GLU A 113 -2.41 9.28 -6.61
C GLU A 113 -1.61 10.56 -6.29
N THR A 114 -0.32 10.59 -6.62
CA THR A 114 0.64 11.70 -6.42
C THR A 114 0.09 13.09 -6.73
N HIS A 115 -0.65 13.25 -7.83
CA HIS A 115 -1.19 14.54 -8.28
C HIS A 115 -2.52 14.94 -7.62
N GLU A 116 -3.19 14.03 -6.91
CA GLU A 116 -4.51 14.29 -6.34
C GLU A 116 -4.44 15.03 -5.00
N PRO A 117 -5.34 15.99 -4.76
CA PRO A 117 -5.38 16.73 -3.51
C PRO A 117 -5.88 15.84 -2.35
N THR A 118 -5.28 16.01 -1.17
CA THR A 118 -5.66 15.27 0.06
C THR A 118 -7.12 15.44 0.44
N GLY A 119 -7.74 16.57 0.07
CA GLY A 119 -9.17 16.83 0.27
C GLY A 119 -10.11 15.78 -0.34
N HIS A 120 -9.69 15.06 -1.40
CA HIS A 120 -10.47 13.94 -1.93
C HIS A 120 -10.62 12.83 -0.90
N ALA A 121 -9.53 12.43 -0.23
CA ALA A 121 -9.58 11.42 0.81
C ALA A 121 -10.35 11.91 2.06
N VAL A 122 -10.17 13.18 2.43
CA VAL A 122 -10.87 13.79 3.59
C VAL A 122 -12.39 13.68 3.44
N ALA A 123 -12.93 13.88 2.24
CA ALA A 123 -14.36 13.77 1.96
C ALA A 123 -14.94 12.35 2.18
N HIS A 124 -14.08 11.34 2.28
CA HIS A 124 -14.43 9.92 2.36
C HIS A 124 -13.87 9.20 3.59
N PHE A 125 -13.28 9.92 4.57
CA PHE A 125 -12.76 9.30 5.79
C PHE A 125 -13.81 8.44 6.51
N ASP A 126 -15.06 8.88 6.51
CA ASP A 126 -16.16 8.18 7.17
C ASP A 126 -16.45 6.79 6.56
N ASP A 127 -16.18 6.59 5.28
CA ASP A 127 -16.42 5.33 4.59
C ASP A 127 -15.15 4.47 4.49
N THR A 128 -14.00 4.94 4.99
CA THR A 128 -12.67 4.38 4.70
C THR A 128 -11.96 3.84 5.95
N ASP A 129 -11.40 2.64 5.87
CA ASP A 129 -10.58 2.04 6.93
C ASP A 129 -9.08 2.36 6.75
N ARG A 130 -8.64 2.58 5.50
CA ARG A 130 -7.27 3.00 5.15
C ARG A 130 -7.23 4.01 4.02
N VAL A 131 -6.44 5.06 4.17
CA VAL A 131 -6.02 5.92 3.07
C VAL A 131 -4.60 5.52 2.64
N LEU A 132 -4.44 5.15 1.37
CA LEU A 132 -3.15 4.81 0.76
C LEU A 132 -2.64 6.01 -0.04
N VAL A 133 -1.59 6.64 0.44
CA VAL A 133 -0.96 7.80 -0.21
C VAL A 133 0.13 7.30 -1.15
N MET A 134 -0.05 7.53 -2.45
CA MET A 134 0.97 7.24 -3.42
C MET A 134 2.09 8.28 -3.35
N GLY A 135 3.31 7.80 -3.10
CA GLY A 135 4.55 8.55 -3.17
C GLY A 135 5.27 8.39 -4.50
N THR A 136 4.80 7.52 -5.39
CA THR A 136 5.23 7.43 -6.78
C THR A 136 4.01 7.19 -7.65
N VAL A 137 4.09 7.53 -8.94
CA VAL A 137 3.01 7.21 -9.88
C VAL A 137 2.68 5.72 -9.82
N VAL A 138 1.40 5.38 -9.74
CA VAL A 138 0.89 4.00 -9.77
C VAL A 138 1.49 3.21 -10.93
N GLY A 139 1.88 1.96 -10.65
CA GLY A 139 2.48 1.07 -11.64
C GLY A 139 3.96 1.31 -11.94
N VAL A 140 4.63 2.26 -11.27
CA VAL A 140 6.07 2.52 -11.44
C VAL A 140 6.86 2.05 -10.22
N LYS A 141 7.90 1.25 -10.48
CA LYS A 141 8.85 0.76 -9.47
C LYS A 141 10.19 1.48 -9.55
N GLY A 142 10.87 1.54 -8.42
CA GLY A 142 12.30 1.87 -8.37
C GLY A 142 12.65 3.35 -8.51
N CYS A 143 11.67 4.22 -8.69
CA CYS A 143 11.85 5.67 -8.65
C CYS A 143 11.90 6.21 -7.22
N ASP A 144 12.46 7.41 -7.09
CA ASP A 144 12.46 8.17 -5.86
C ASP A 144 11.05 8.65 -5.53
N GLN A 145 10.78 8.79 -4.24
CA GLN A 145 9.51 9.29 -3.73
C GLN A 145 9.30 10.76 -4.10
N ASP A 146 8.06 11.12 -4.44
CA ASP A 146 7.61 12.49 -4.58
C ASP A 146 7.93 13.27 -3.29
N PRO A 147 8.73 14.35 -3.35
CA PRO A 147 9.09 15.15 -2.19
C PRO A 147 7.89 15.70 -1.40
N ALA A 148 6.73 15.85 -2.02
CA ALA A 148 5.51 16.33 -1.38
C ALA A 148 4.82 15.27 -0.49
N THR A 149 5.22 14.00 -0.59
CA THR A 149 4.54 12.87 0.08
C THR A 149 4.39 13.08 1.59
N ALA A 150 5.47 13.50 2.28
CA ALA A 150 5.42 13.72 3.73
C ALA A 150 4.43 14.84 4.12
N ALA A 151 4.39 15.94 3.37
CA ALA A 151 3.45 17.03 3.62
C ALA A 151 2.00 16.58 3.41
N ARG A 152 1.73 15.75 2.40
CA ARG A 152 0.40 15.17 2.16
C ARG A 152 -0.04 14.26 3.31
N VAL A 153 0.89 13.50 3.89
CA VAL A 153 0.62 12.70 5.10
C VAL A 153 0.28 13.62 6.27
N GLU A 154 1.02 14.70 6.50
CA GLU A 154 0.74 15.67 7.57
C GLU A 154 -0.67 16.28 7.43
N ASP A 155 -1.05 16.69 6.22
CA ASP A 155 -2.39 17.22 5.93
C ASP A 155 -3.50 16.21 6.27
N LEU A 156 -3.32 14.95 5.87
CA LEU A 156 -4.30 13.89 6.14
C LEU A 156 -4.36 13.56 7.63
N VAL A 157 -3.22 13.49 8.31
CA VAL A 157 -3.15 13.26 9.77
C VAL A 157 -3.87 14.37 10.51
N ALA A 158 -3.69 15.63 10.10
CA ALA A 158 -4.34 16.79 10.72
C ALA A 158 -5.87 16.82 10.49
N ALA A 159 -6.34 16.34 9.34
CA ALA A 159 -7.77 16.30 9.00
C ALA A 159 -8.49 15.04 9.52
N ARG A 160 -7.76 14.02 9.94
CA ARG A 160 -8.29 12.70 10.28
C ARG A 160 -9.20 12.74 11.52
N PRO A 161 -10.41 12.15 11.46
CA PRO A 161 -11.29 12.07 12.61
C PRO A 161 -10.81 11.05 13.65
N GLU A 162 -11.02 11.39 14.92
CA GLU A 162 -10.87 10.44 16.03
C GLU A 162 -12.15 9.59 16.16
N GLY A 163 -12.02 8.27 16.11
CA GLY A 163 -13.15 7.34 16.33
C GLY A 163 -14.30 7.53 15.35
N GLY A 164 -14.00 7.48 14.04
CA GLY A 164 -14.95 7.71 12.94
C GLY A 164 -16.27 6.91 13.04
N PRO A 165 -17.25 7.15 12.15
CA PRO A 165 -18.64 6.69 12.30
C PRO A 165 -18.82 5.16 12.40
N HIS A 166 -17.79 4.38 12.07
CA HIS A 166 -17.77 2.93 12.21
C HIS A 166 -16.92 2.43 13.39
N GLY A 167 -16.55 3.31 14.31
CA GLY A 167 -15.74 3.01 15.48
C GLY A 167 -14.24 2.89 15.20
N SER A 168 -13.79 3.28 14.00
CA SER A 168 -12.39 3.20 13.57
C SER A 168 -11.91 4.52 13.00
N THR A 169 -10.67 4.86 13.33
CA THR A 169 -9.92 5.95 12.70
C THR A 169 -9.22 5.40 11.45
N PRO A 170 -9.37 6.04 10.27
CA PRO A 170 -8.70 5.58 9.06
C PRO A 170 -7.18 5.55 9.22
N ARG A 171 -6.54 4.44 8.85
CA ARG A 171 -5.07 4.32 8.84
C ARG A 171 -4.51 5.10 7.65
N ILE A 172 -3.44 5.87 7.82
CA ILE A 172 -2.75 6.57 6.74
C ILE A 172 -1.46 5.80 6.43
N VAL A 173 -1.42 5.18 5.25
CA VAL A 173 -0.32 4.33 4.80
C VAL A 173 0.27 4.90 3.51
N VAL A 174 1.59 4.76 3.32
CA VAL A 174 2.28 5.28 2.13
C VAL A 174 2.84 4.14 1.29
N ASP A 175 2.58 4.18 -0.01
CA ASP A 175 3.16 3.28 -1.02
C ASP A 175 3.93 4.09 -2.07
N GLY A 176 5.03 3.54 -2.57
CA GLY A 176 5.89 4.22 -3.54
C GLY A 176 7.11 4.90 -2.91
N GLY A 177 8.29 4.56 -3.42
CA GLY A 177 9.56 5.19 -2.99
C GLY A 177 9.93 4.94 -1.52
N ILE A 178 9.45 3.84 -0.91
CA ILE A 178 9.78 3.48 0.48
C ILE A 178 11.24 3.01 0.56
N ARG A 179 12.07 3.83 1.22
CA ARG A 179 13.54 3.69 1.32
C ARG A 179 14.00 4.13 2.72
N THR A 180 15.23 3.76 3.07
CA THR A 180 15.82 4.10 4.38
C THR A 180 15.92 5.60 4.64
N HIS A 181 16.03 6.40 3.57
CA HIS A 181 16.08 7.85 3.64
C HIS A 181 14.70 8.54 3.57
N THR A 182 13.65 7.87 3.07
CA THR A 182 12.30 8.45 2.96
C THR A 182 11.43 8.14 4.18
N VAL A 183 11.50 6.90 4.70
CA VAL A 183 10.64 6.46 5.81
C VAL A 183 10.74 7.36 7.07
N PRO A 184 11.92 7.85 7.50
CA PRO A 184 11.98 8.71 8.68
C PRO A 184 11.15 9.99 8.56
N ALA A 185 10.99 10.56 7.36
CA ALA A 185 10.15 11.73 7.14
C ALA A 185 8.66 11.36 7.25
N LEU A 186 8.26 10.21 6.70
CA LEU A 186 6.88 9.71 6.79
C LEU A 186 6.48 9.40 8.24
N ALA A 187 7.41 8.85 9.04
CA ALA A 187 7.18 8.56 10.45
C ALA A 187 6.96 9.84 11.26
N ARG A 188 7.75 10.89 11.01
CA ARG A 188 7.56 12.20 11.63
C ARG A 188 6.25 12.87 11.19
N ALA A 189 5.88 12.71 9.93
CA ALA A 189 4.61 13.19 9.38
C ALA A 189 3.38 12.49 10.00
N GLY A 190 3.57 11.38 10.71
CA GLY A 190 2.51 10.66 11.41
C GLY A 190 1.85 9.55 10.60
N ALA A 191 2.50 9.05 9.53
CA ALA A 191 2.03 7.86 8.83
C ALA A 191 1.95 6.66 9.80
N ASP A 192 0.86 5.91 9.71
CA ASP A 192 0.65 4.71 10.51
C ASP A 192 1.48 3.53 10.00
N GLY A 193 1.67 3.47 8.69
CA GLY A 193 2.37 2.39 8.02
C GLY A 193 2.95 2.77 6.67
N VAL A 194 3.72 1.85 6.10
CA VAL A 194 4.29 1.94 4.75
C VAL A 194 4.12 0.62 4.02
N VAL A 195 4.25 0.68 2.69
CA VAL A 195 4.30 -0.47 1.79
C VAL A 195 5.74 -0.67 1.28
N PRO A 196 6.61 -1.36 2.05
CA PRO A 196 7.97 -1.59 1.62
C PRO A 196 8.03 -2.77 0.64
N GLY A 197 8.60 -2.55 -0.55
CA GLY A 197 8.94 -3.61 -1.50
C GLY A 197 10.45 -3.85 -1.53
N SER A 198 11.16 -3.04 -2.31
CA SER A 198 12.61 -3.17 -2.50
C SER A 198 13.41 -2.99 -1.22
N LEU A 199 12.97 -2.13 -0.29
CA LEU A 199 13.64 -1.95 1.00
C LEU A 199 13.73 -3.26 1.81
N VAL A 200 12.71 -4.12 1.71
CA VAL A 200 12.68 -5.41 2.41
C VAL A 200 13.39 -6.48 1.60
N PHE A 201 13.04 -6.66 0.32
CA PHE A 201 13.58 -7.76 -0.49
C PHE A 201 14.98 -7.50 -1.06
N GLY A 202 15.43 -6.24 -1.10
CA GLY A 202 16.80 -5.85 -1.45
C GLY A 202 17.76 -5.88 -0.25
N ALA A 203 17.24 -5.95 0.97
CA ALA A 203 18.05 -6.05 2.18
C ALA A 203 18.76 -7.41 2.27
N GLY A 204 19.93 -7.43 2.92
CA GLY A 204 20.60 -8.70 3.28
C GLY A 204 19.78 -9.56 4.25
N ASP A 205 18.93 -8.92 5.06
CA ASP A 205 17.97 -9.59 5.93
C ASP A 205 16.60 -8.88 5.93
N PRO A 206 15.63 -9.37 5.12
CA PRO A 206 14.24 -8.94 5.14
C PRO A 206 13.58 -8.82 6.52
N VAL A 207 13.90 -9.72 7.46
CA VAL A 207 13.29 -9.70 8.81
C VAL A 207 13.82 -8.52 9.60
N ALA A 208 15.13 -8.26 9.54
CA ALA A 208 15.73 -7.09 10.16
C ALA A 208 15.19 -5.78 9.54
N ALA A 209 14.91 -5.78 8.23
CA ALA A 209 14.33 -4.63 7.55
C ALA A 209 12.94 -4.26 8.08
N VAL A 210 12.06 -5.26 8.26
CA VAL A 210 10.73 -5.04 8.83
C VAL A 210 10.83 -4.59 10.30
N ARG A 211 11.69 -5.21 11.11
CA ARG A 211 11.90 -4.79 12.50
C ARG A 211 12.40 -3.35 12.61
N TRP A 212 13.29 -2.93 11.71
CA TRP A 212 13.74 -1.54 11.68
C TRP A 212 12.57 -0.56 11.43
N LEU A 213 11.61 -0.90 10.56
CA LEU A 213 10.40 -0.08 10.35
C LEU A 213 9.53 -0.04 11.61
N HIS A 214 9.41 -1.17 12.31
CA HIS A 214 8.66 -1.25 13.58
C HIS A 214 9.26 -0.38 14.66
N ASP A 215 10.59 -0.36 14.77
CA ASP A 215 11.35 0.42 15.75
C ASP A 215 11.35 1.93 15.47
N LEU A 216 10.87 2.38 14.31
CA LEU A 216 10.70 3.80 14.04
C LEU A 216 9.59 4.38 14.94
N PRO A 217 9.88 5.46 15.67
CA PRO A 217 8.94 6.08 16.57
C PRO A 217 7.74 6.58 15.78
N ALA A 218 6.54 6.36 16.33
CA ALA A 218 5.36 7.06 15.85
C ALA A 218 5.46 8.54 16.28
N GLY A 219 5.57 9.46 15.33
CA GLY A 219 5.71 10.90 15.60
C GLY A 219 7.11 11.35 16.01
N ASN A 220 7.21 12.47 16.74
CA ASN A 220 8.44 13.24 17.02
C ASN A 220 9.51 12.55 17.90
N GLY A 221 9.50 11.23 18.03
CA GLY A 221 10.56 10.49 18.74
C GLY A 221 11.84 10.38 17.91
N GLU A 222 12.98 10.23 18.57
CA GLU A 222 14.23 9.84 17.92
C GLU A 222 14.27 8.31 17.75
N ALA A 223 14.70 7.84 16.57
CA ALA A 223 14.79 6.41 16.28
C ALA A 223 15.95 5.75 17.02
N SER A 224 15.70 4.63 17.70
CA SER A 224 16.73 3.81 18.34
C SER A 224 17.12 2.64 17.43
N GLY A 225 18.00 2.88 16.46
CA GLY A 225 18.51 1.85 15.56
C GLY A 225 19.22 2.45 14.36
N GLY A 226 20.40 1.93 14.03
CA GLY A 226 21.12 2.34 12.81
C GLY A 226 20.35 1.89 11.55
N PRO A 227 20.40 2.67 10.45
CA PRO A 227 19.71 2.30 9.23
C PRO A 227 20.21 0.96 8.70
N ILE A 228 19.29 0.11 8.26
CA ILE A 228 19.66 -1.07 7.46
C ILE A 228 20.23 -0.60 6.11
N ALA A 229 21.18 -1.36 5.56
CA ALA A 229 21.68 -1.06 4.22
C ALA A 229 20.62 -1.49 3.18
N ASP A 230 20.03 -0.51 2.51
CA ASP A 230 19.25 -0.76 1.31
C ASP A 230 20.21 -0.97 0.14
N ARG A 231 19.99 -2.02 -0.66
CA ARG A 231 20.74 -2.21 -1.90
C ARG A 231 19.89 -1.65 -3.04
N PRO A 232 20.50 -1.00 -4.04
CA PRO A 232 19.75 -0.64 -5.24
C PRO A 232 19.09 -1.91 -5.77
N GLY A 233 17.76 -1.93 -5.73
CA GLY A 233 16.99 -3.09 -6.11
C GLY A 233 17.22 -3.35 -7.59
N ASP A 234 17.51 -4.61 -7.96
CA ASP A 234 17.42 -5.03 -9.34
C ASP A 234 16.00 -4.69 -9.82
N THR A 235 15.90 -3.78 -10.78
CA THR A 235 14.60 -3.37 -11.33
C THR A 235 14.05 -4.56 -12.10
N LYS A 236 13.24 -5.38 -11.42
CA LYS A 236 12.26 -6.24 -12.08
C LYS A 236 11.45 -5.36 -13.04
N TYR A 237 11.06 -5.93 -14.18
CA TYR A 237 10.31 -5.20 -15.19
C TYR A 237 9.22 -4.33 -14.55
N SER A 238 9.26 -3.05 -14.90
CA SER A 238 8.29 -2.03 -14.53
C SER A 238 8.23 -1.08 -15.70
N PRO A 239 7.03 -0.66 -16.14
CA PRO A 239 6.91 0.42 -17.10
C PRO A 239 7.60 1.67 -16.54
N SER A 240 8.20 2.45 -17.44
CA SER A 240 8.78 3.74 -17.04
C SER A 240 7.67 4.76 -16.81
N VAL A 241 7.95 5.85 -16.10
CA VAL A 241 6.98 6.95 -15.88
C VAL A 241 6.41 7.47 -17.21
N GLY A 242 7.18 7.42 -18.30
CA GLY A 242 6.73 7.84 -19.63
C GLY A 242 5.80 6.85 -20.34
N ASP A 243 5.73 5.60 -19.86
CA ASP A 243 4.89 4.55 -20.43
C ASP A 243 3.52 4.48 -19.76
N VAL A 244 3.38 4.99 -18.52
CA VAL A 244 2.10 5.06 -17.81
C VAL A 244 1.30 6.26 -18.35
N PRO A 245 0.10 6.05 -18.92
CA PRO A 245 -0.73 7.16 -19.38
C PRO A 245 -1.01 8.11 -18.22
N LEU A 246 -0.64 9.38 -18.35
CA LEU A 246 -1.16 10.42 -17.48
C LEU A 246 -2.65 10.56 -17.83
N THR A 247 -3.51 9.84 -17.12
CA THR A 247 -4.96 10.04 -17.25
C THR A 247 -5.28 11.46 -16.78
N GLY A 248 -5.75 12.30 -17.70
CA GLY A 248 -6.28 13.63 -17.43
C GLY A 248 -7.79 13.64 -17.26
#